data_AF-A0A251SBR1-F1
#
_entry.id   AF-A0A251SBR1-F1
#
_cell.length_a   1.000
_cell.length_b   1.000
_cell.length_c   1.000
_cell.angle_alpha   90.00
_cell.angle_beta   90.00
_cell.angle_gamma   90.00
#
_symmetry.space_group_name_H-M   'P 1'
#
loop_
_entity.id
_entity.type
_entity.pdbx_description
1 polymer ?
#
loop_
_entity_poly.entity_id
_entity_poly.type
_entity_poly.pdbx_seq_one_letter_code
_entity_poly.pdbx_strand_id
1 'polypeptide(L)'
;MDTALENVYRLNMGGGQITGNNDTGMYRSWDQDNKYIYGAAFGLTPTYPSPIMYTMETPNYTAPELVYQSQRSMGNQSDKYNLTWRFPVDSGFYYMLRLHLCNIIQEYTKEGDVLFRIFINNQTVEQEADVIHWTHGSGYPVFKDYIVFVNSNGGHRSKQDLWLAMHPDPNSTYVMMLI
;
A
#
# COMPACT_ATOMS: atom_id res chain seq x y z
N MET A 1 22.60 -15.76 -8.81
CA MET A 1 21.35 -16.22 -9.44
C MET A 1 20.56 -14.96 -9.73
N ASP A 2 20.34 -14.67 -11.01
CA ASP A 2 19.55 -13.51 -11.41
C ASP A 2 18.07 -13.89 -11.36
N THR A 3 17.27 -13.08 -10.66
CA THR A 3 15.82 -13.25 -10.59
C THR A 3 15.19 -12.20 -11.48
N ALA A 4 14.44 -12.62 -12.50
CA ALA A 4 13.64 -11.72 -13.33
C ALA A 4 12.28 -11.47 -12.66
N LEU A 5 11.82 -10.22 -12.68
CA LEU A 5 10.51 -9.81 -12.17
C LEU A 5 9.64 -9.28 -13.30
N GLU A 6 8.38 -9.68 -13.32
CA GLU A 6 7.34 -9.08 -14.16
C GLU A 6 6.47 -8.16 -13.30
N ASN A 7 6.27 -6.92 -13.75
CA ASN A 7 5.34 -6.01 -13.08
C ASN A 7 3.91 -6.33 -13.52
N VAL A 8 3.09 -6.83 -12.59
CA VAL A 8 1.68 -7.16 -12.86
C VAL A 8 0.74 -6.00 -12.49
N TYR A 9 1.04 -5.32 -11.38
CA TYR A 9 0.28 -4.16 -10.90
C TYR A 9 1.23 -3.05 -10.40
N ARG A 10 0.81 -1.80 -10.59
CA ARG A 10 1.45 -0.62 -10.02
C ARG A 10 0.38 0.45 -9.80
N LEU A 11 0.12 0.79 -8.55
CA LEU A 11 -1.07 1.56 -8.17
C LEU A 11 -0.70 2.81 -7.39
N ASN A 12 -1.40 3.91 -7.67
CA ASN A 12 -1.42 5.11 -6.87
C ASN A 12 -2.64 5.05 -5.93
N MET A 13 -2.40 4.76 -4.66
CA MET A 13 -3.45 4.46 -3.68
C MET A 13 -4.19 5.74 -3.31
N GLY A 14 -5.51 5.79 -3.56
CA GLY A 14 -6.33 6.98 -3.30
C GLY A 14 -6.03 8.19 -4.20
N GLY A 15 -5.07 8.07 -5.11
CA GLY A 15 -4.68 9.13 -6.03
C GLY A 15 -5.22 8.96 -7.45
N GLY A 16 -4.84 9.90 -8.32
CA GLY A 16 -5.13 9.83 -9.75
C GLY A 16 -4.14 8.94 -10.51
N GLN A 17 -4.44 8.67 -11.79
CA GLN A 17 -3.52 7.97 -12.67
C GLN A 17 -2.27 8.82 -12.93
N ILE A 18 -1.10 8.21 -12.84
CA ILE A 18 0.18 8.82 -13.22
C ILE A 18 0.66 8.13 -14.48
N THR A 19 0.76 8.88 -15.57
CA THR A 19 1.27 8.36 -16.85
C THR A 19 2.80 8.25 -16.79
N GLY A 20 3.40 7.42 -17.64
CA GLY A 20 4.86 7.26 -17.69
C GLY A 20 5.62 8.59 -17.87
N ASN A 21 5.07 9.56 -18.60
CA ASN A 21 5.70 10.88 -18.77
C ASN A 21 5.77 11.70 -17.47
N ASN A 22 4.89 11.39 -16.51
CA ASN A 22 4.84 12.02 -15.21
C ASN A 22 5.52 11.15 -14.13
N ASP A 23 6.21 10.08 -14.52
CA ASP A 23 7.04 9.27 -13.63
C ASP A 23 8.43 9.91 -13.44
N THR A 24 9.23 9.34 -12.54
CA THR A 24 10.54 9.84 -12.15
C THR A 24 11.67 9.38 -13.08
N GLY A 25 11.40 9.41 -14.39
CA GLY A 25 12.37 9.08 -15.45
C GLY A 25 12.40 7.61 -15.89
N MET A 26 11.64 6.73 -15.24
CA MET A 26 11.54 5.30 -15.60
C MET A 26 10.31 4.97 -16.46
N TYR A 27 9.49 5.97 -16.80
CA TYR A 27 8.30 5.81 -17.65
C TYR A 27 7.29 4.77 -17.15
N ARG A 28 7.22 4.58 -15.82
CA ARG A 28 6.26 3.67 -15.18
C ARG A 28 4.89 4.33 -15.09
N SER A 29 3.85 3.62 -15.50
CA SER A 29 2.47 4.04 -15.25
C SER A 29 1.99 3.57 -13.89
N TRP A 30 1.27 4.42 -13.17
CA TRP A 30 0.61 4.11 -11.90
C TRP A 30 -0.91 4.28 -12.07
N ASP A 31 -1.65 3.18 -11.96
CA ASP A 31 -3.10 3.17 -12.10
C ASP A 31 -3.79 3.54 -10.78
N GLN A 32 -5.05 3.99 -10.86
CA GLN A 32 -5.88 4.15 -9.67
C GLN A 32 -6.22 2.78 -9.05
N ASP A 33 -6.34 2.72 -7.74
CA ASP A 33 -6.59 1.47 -7.02
C ASP A 33 -8.09 1.08 -6.95
N ASN A 34 -9.01 2.00 -7.26
CA ASN A 34 -10.47 1.82 -7.12
C ASN A 34 -11.02 0.52 -7.71
N LYS A 35 -10.51 0.09 -8.88
CA LYS A 35 -11.00 -1.11 -9.59
C LYS A 35 -10.61 -2.42 -8.91
N TYR A 36 -9.71 -2.37 -7.93
CA TYR A 36 -9.21 -3.53 -7.21
C TYR A 36 -9.75 -3.63 -5.78
N ILE A 37 -10.42 -2.59 -5.27
CA ILE A 37 -11.03 -2.61 -3.95
C ILE A 37 -12.15 -3.66 -3.95
N TYR A 38 -12.15 -4.51 -2.93
CA TYR A 38 -13.18 -5.50 -2.71
C TYR A 38 -14.22 -5.00 -1.70
N GLY A 39 -15.49 -5.20 -2.03
CA GLY A 39 -16.62 -4.80 -1.19
C GLY A 39 -17.10 -3.36 -1.46
N ALA A 40 -18.00 -2.88 -0.61
CA ALA A 40 -18.62 -1.55 -0.77
C ALA A 40 -17.88 -0.43 -0.02
N ALA A 41 -16.91 -0.78 0.83
CA ALA A 41 -16.20 0.17 1.66
C ALA A 41 -14.92 0.68 0.95
N PHE A 42 -15.05 1.79 0.23
CA PHE A 42 -13.96 2.43 -0.52
C PHE A 42 -13.03 3.29 0.36
N GLY A 43 -13.38 3.51 1.63
CA GLY A 43 -12.62 4.40 2.50
C GLY A 43 -12.64 5.88 2.05
N LEU A 44 -11.67 6.65 2.52
CA LEU A 44 -11.43 8.06 2.19
C LEU A 44 -10.08 8.21 1.50
N THR A 45 -9.89 9.28 0.73
CA THR A 45 -8.66 9.54 -0.03
C THR A 45 -8.03 10.89 0.34
N PRO A 46 -7.41 11.00 1.52
CA PRO A 46 -6.75 12.24 1.92
C PRO A 46 -5.54 12.53 1.04
N THR A 47 -5.25 13.82 0.87
CA THR A 47 -4.16 14.31 0.06
C THR A 47 -3.24 15.23 0.86
N TYR A 48 -1.98 15.27 0.45
CA TYR A 48 -0.94 16.08 1.07
C TYR A 48 -0.55 17.23 0.13
N PRO A 49 -0.82 18.48 0.50
CA PRO A 49 -0.51 19.62 -0.37
C PRO A 49 0.96 20.04 -0.30
N SER A 50 1.74 19.51 0.64
CA SER A 50 3.13 19.90 0.86
C SER A 50 4.10 18.96 0.12
N PRO A 51 5.34 19.42 -0.16
CA PRO A 51 6.34 18.59 -0.81
C PRO A 51 6.72 17.34 0.00
N ILE A 52 7.08 16.27 -0.70
CA ILE A 52 7.58 15.02 -0.11
C ILE A 52 9.10 15.09 0.08
N MET A 53 9.54 14.77 1.28
CA MET A 53 10.93 14.82 1.72
C MET A 53 11.58 13.45 1.57
N TYR A 54 12.05 13.16 0.36
CA TYR A 54 12.77 11.91 0.07
C TYR A 54 14.06 11.78 0.89
N THR A 55 14.40 10.54 1.22
CA THR A 55 15.60 10.19 2.00
C THR A 55 16.58 9.35 1.16
N MET A 56 17.72 9.00 1.75
CA MET A 56 18.68 8.09 1.10
C MET A 56 18.13 6.67 0.97
N GLU A 57 17.28 6.26 1.91
CA GLU A 57 16.60 4.96 1.96
C GLU A 57 15.45 4.89 0.97
N THR A 58 14.75 6.02 0.77
CA THR A 58 13.68 6.16 -0.22
C THR A 58 13.95 7.36 -1.14
N PRO A 59 14.82 7.21 -2.16
CA PRO A 59 15.11 8.27 -3.11
C PRO A 59 13.92 8.60 -4.01
N ASN A 60 13.94 9.78 -4.64
CA ASN A 60 12.84 10.27 -5.49
C ASN A 60 12.51 9.36 -6.69
N TYR A 61 13.47 8.61 -7.22
CA TYR A 61 13.21 7.68 -8.30
C TYR A 61 12.39 6.46 -7.83
N THR A 62 12.28 6.19 -6.52
CA THR A 62 11.55 5.05 -5.96
C THR A 62 10.09 5.05 -6.41
N ALA A 63 9.40 6.18 -6.24
CA ALA A 63 8.07 6.45 -6.79
C ALA A 63 7.87 7.97 -6.92
N PRO A 64 7.01 8.46 -7.83
CA PRO A 64 6.70 9.88 -7.95
C PRO A 64 6.10 10.46 -6.68
N GLU A 65 6.25 11.78 -6.52
CA GLU A 65 5.72 12.51 -5.37
C GLU A 65 4.21 12.32 -5.19
N LEU A 66 3.47 12.30 -6.30
CA LEU A 66 2.03 12.05 -6.33
C LEU A 66 1.62 10.68 -5.75
N VAL A 67 2.52 9.70 -5.66
CA VAL A 67 2.24 8.40 -5.00
C VAL A 67 2.25 8.55 -3.49
N TYR A 68 3.11 9.42 -2.95
CA TYR A 68 3.23 9.64 -1.50
C TYR A 68 2.37 10.82 -1.00
N GLN A 69 1.82 11.63 -1.91
CA GLN A 69 0.90 12.73 -1.59
C GLN A 69 -0.57 12.31 -1.56
N SER A 70 -0.90 11.08 -1.94
CA SER A 70 -2.24 10.52 -1.81
C SER A 70 -2.17 9.18 -1.13
N GLN A 71 -3.24 8.84 -0.45
CA GLN A 71 -3.34 7.58 0.27
C GLN A 71 -4.83 7.19 0.37
N ARG A 72 -5.13 5.93 0.67
CA ARG A 72 -6.48 5.47 0.99
C ARG A 72 -6.59 5.06 2.45
N SER A 73 -7.60 5.59 3.11
CA SER A 73 -7.78 5.45 4.55
C SER A 73 -9.16 4.90 4.89
N MET A 74 -9.31 4.30 6.07
CA MET A 74 -10.60 3.74 6.48
C MET A 74 -11.55 4.79 7.09
N GLY A 75 -11.03 5.93 7.54
CA GLY A 75 -11.81 6.99 8.18
C GLY A 75 -12.41 6.56 9.52
N ASN A 76 -13.44 7.30 9.96
CA ASN A 76 -14.12 7.10 11.25
C ASN A 76 -14.91 5.78 11.39
N GLN A 77 -14.83 4.87 10.42
CA GLN A 77 -15.54 3.58 10.42
C GLN A 77 -14.58 2.39 10.40
N SER A 78 -13.31 2.64 10.75
CA SER A 78 -12.26 1.64 10.53
C SER A 78 -12.37 0.40 11.40
N ASP A 79 -13.07 0.49 12.52
CA ASP A 79 -13.42 -0.63 13.40
C ASP A 79 -14.41 -1.63 12.78
N LYS A 80 -15.06 -1.30 11.64
CA LYS A 80 -16.19 -2.06 11.10
C LYS A 80 -15.86 -3.00 9.95
N TYR A 81 -14.67 -2.90 9.36
CA TYR A 81 -14.33 -3.67 8.16
C TYR A 81 -12.82 -3.83 7.98
N ASN A 82 -12.41 -4.56 6.96
CA ASN A 82 -11.03 -4.54 6.47
C ASN A 82 -11.01 -3.80 5.14
N LEU A 83 -10.12 -2.84 4.97
CA LEU A 83 -9.91 -2.25 3.66
C LEU A 83 -9.11 -3.24 2.83
N THR A 84 -9.71 -3.71 1.74
CA THR A 84 -9.27 -4.93 1.04
C THR A 84 -9.15 -4.69 -0.45
N TRP A 85 -8.07 -5.17 -1.04
CA TRP A 85 -7.85 -5.25 -2.49
C TRP A 85 -7.72 -6.69 -2.94
N ARG A 86 -8.19 -6.94 -4.16
CA ARG A 86 -8.17 -8.23 -4.81
C ARG A 86 -7.49 -8.12 -6.18
N PHE A 87 -6.44 -8.91 -6.36
CA PHE A 87 -5.59 -8.91 -7.54
C PHE A 87 -5.59 -10.27 -8.23
N PRO A 88 -6.23 -10.43 -9.40
CA PRO A 88 -6.17 -11.69 -10.15
C PRO A 88 -4.78 -11.94 -10.75
N VAL A 89 -4.04 -12.89 -10.17
CA VAL A 89 -2.66 -13.22 -10.56
C VAL A 89 -2.52 -14.68 -10.98
N ASP A 90 -1.40 -15.03 -11.62
CA ASP A 90 -1.12 -16.42 -12.01
C ASP A 90 -0.62 -17.25 -10.82
N SER A 91 -1.22 -18.41 -10.62
CA SER A 91 -0.72 -19.35 -9.61
C SER A 91 0.61 -20.01 -10.00
N GLY A 92 1.34 -20.48 -9.00
CA GLY A 92 2.61 -21.18 -9.14
C GLY A 92 3.84 -20.26 -9.13
N PHE A 93 3.69 -19.00 -8.72
CA PHE A 93 4.75 -18.01 -8.66
C PHE A 93 4.85 -17.33 -7.29
N TYR A 94 6.05 -16.83 -7.01
CA TYR A 94 6.26 -15.87 -5.94
C TYR A 94 5.90 -14.46 -6.43
N TYR A 95 5.18 -13.73 -5.61
CA TYR A 95 4.82 -12.34 -5.84
C TYR A 95 5.49 -11.47 -4.79
N MET A 96 6.11 -10.38 -5.25
CA MET A 96 6.65 -9.33 -4.38
C MET A 96 5.64 -8.18 -4.36
N LEU A 97 5.13 -7.86 -3.16
CA LEU A 97 4.29 -6.70 -2.92
C LEU A 97 5.14 -5.62 -2.26
N ARG A 98 5.33 -4.50 -2.96
CA ARG A 98 5.95 -3.30 -2.42
C ARG A 98 4.87 -2.32 -2.00
N LEU A 99 4.73 -2.08 -0.70
CA LEU A 99 3.81 -1.09 -0.15
C LEU A 99 4.56 0.22 0.05
N HIS A 100 4.10 1.28 -0.61
CA HIS A 100 4.60 2.63 -0.46
C HIS A 100 3.75 3.35 0.59
N LEU A 101 4.38 3.98 1.57
CA LEU A 101 3.70 4.59 2.72
C LEU A 101 4.31 5.95 3.01
N CYS A 102 3.48 6.90 3.43
CA CYS A 102 3.91 8.22 3.87
C CYS A 102 2.89 8.73 4.89
N ASN A 103 3.35 9.24 6.04
CA ASN A 103 2.43 9.90 6.95
C ASN A 103 2.03 11.26 6.36
N ILE A 104 0.79 11.39 5.88
CA ILE A 104 0.30 12.65 5.29
C ILE A 104 -0.91 13.27 6.00
N ILE A 105 -1.40 12.63 7.07
CA ILE A 105 -2.47 13.18 7.90
C ILE A 105 -1.83 13.95 9.04
N GLN A 106 -2.10 15.26 9.09
CA GLN A 106 -1.42 16.18 10.00
C GLN A 106 -1.77 15.92 11.47
N GLU A 107 -2.92 15.31 11.72
CA GLU A 107 -3.39 14.93 13.06
C GLU A 107 -2.53 13.83 13.69
N TYR A 108 -1.80 13.04 12.88
CA TYR A 108 -0.98 11.94 13.35
C TYR A 108 0.47 12.36 13.40
N THR A 109 1.00 12.49 14.61
CA THR A 109 2.31 13.11 14.85
C THR A 109 3.21 12.28 15.75
N LYS A 110 2.69 11.24 16.41
CA LYS A 110 3.41 10.40 17.35
C LYS A 110 3.31 8.93 16.98
N GLU A 111 4.37 8.19 17.31
CA GLU A 111 4.34 6.73 17.28
C GLU A 111 3.18 6.21 18.13
N GLY A 112 2.52 5.16 17.65
CA GLY A 112 1.30 4.61 18.25
C GLY A 112 0.01 5.37 17.91
N ASP A 113 0.08 6.49 17.18
CA ASP A 113 -1.13 7.19 16.72
C ASP A 113 -1.92 6.31 15.73
N VAL A 114 -1.20 5.61 14.86
CA VAL A 114 -1.79 4.76 13.80
C VAL A 114 -1.05 3.43 13.73
N LEU A 115 -1.62 2.41 14.41
CA LEU A 115 -1.14 1.02 14.38
C LEU A 115 -2.08 0.07 13.62
N PHE A 116 -1.65 -0.57 12.53
CA PHE A 116 -2.50 -1.54 11.81
C PHE A 116 -1.80 -2.86 11.52
N ARG A 117 -2.63 -3.85 11.18
CA ARG A 117 -2.18 -5.16 10.70
C ARG A 117 -2.30 -5.22 9.19
N ILE A 118 -1.30 -5.82 8.56
CA ILE A 118 -1.30 -6.08 7.12
C ILE A 118 -1.47 -7.58 6.90
N PHE A 119 -2.44 -7.92 6.06
CA PHE A 119 -2.75 -9.28 5.68
C PHE A 119 -2.52 -9.47 4.18
N ILE A 120 -1.79 -10.52 3.81
CA ILE A 120 -1.67 -10.98 2.42
C ILE A 120 -2.19 -12.41 2.37
N ASN A 121 -3.18 -12.68 1.51
CA ASN A 121 -3.88 -13.98 1.44
C ASN A 121 -4.37 -14.49 2.80
N ASN A 122 -4.99 -13.60 3.58
CA ASN A 122 -5.49 -13.86 4.94
C ASN A 122 -4.42 -14.27 5.97
N GLN A 123 -3.13 -14.16 5.62
CA GLN A 123 -2.03 -14.35 6.55
C GLN A 123 -1.52 -12.99 7.01
N THR A 124 -1.31 -12.83 8.32
CA THR A 124 -0.69 -11.63 8.87
C THR A 124 0.78 -11.60 8.45
N VAL A 125 1.16 -10.59 7.67
CA VAL A 125 2.55 -10.35 7.25
C VAL A 125 3.21 -9.22 8.01
N GLU A 126 2.40 -8.34 8.61
CA GLU A 126 2.84 -7.32 9.55
C GLU A 126 1.84 -7.24 10.70
N GLN A 127 2.33 -7.45 11.92
CA GLN A 127 1.50 -7.52 13.12
C GLN A 127 1.24 -6.12 13.69
N GLU A 128 2.18 -5.20 13.53
CA GLU A 128 2.13 -3.86 14.10
C GLU A 128 2.82 -2.88 13.16
N ALA A 129 2.09 -2.41 12.15
CA ALA A 129 2.53 -1.38 11.24
C ALA A 129 2.31 0.00 11.86
N ASP A 130 3.41 0.70 12.17
CA ASP A 130 3.41 2.09 12.59
C ASP A 130 4.10 2.95 11.53
N VAL A 131 3.30 3.72 10.79
CA VAL A 131 3.82 4.57 9.70
C VAL A 131 4.68 5.70 10.26
N ILE A 132 4.34 6.29 11.42
CA ILE A 132 5.11 7.39 11.98
C ILE A 132 6.45 6.90 12.49
N HIS A 133 6.48 5.74 13.12
CA HIS A 133 7.73 5.08 13.52
C HIS A 133 8.64 4.84 12.31
N TRP A 134 8.07 4.43 11.17
CA TRP A 134 8.85 4.20 9.95
C TRP A 134 9.29 5.48 9.24
N THR A 135 8.42 6.48 9.14
CA THR A 135 8.68 7.70 8.37
C THR A 135 9.43 8.76 9.17
N HIS A 136 9.46 8.65 10.50
CA HIS A 136 10.04 9.62 11.43
C HIS A 136 9.46 11.04 11.31
N GLY A 137 8.28 11.19 10.69
CA GLY A 137 7.62 12.47 10.48
C GLY A 137 6.64 12.46 9.31
N SER A 138 5.90 13.55 9.16
CA SER A 138 4.97 13.74 8.04
C SER A 138 5.69 14.13 6.76
N GLY A 139 5.24 13.62 5.62
CA GLY A 139 5.81 13.92 4.30
C GLY A 139 7.11 13.17 3.98
N TYR A 140 7.58 12.28 4.85
CA TYR A 140 8.74 11.43 4.61
C TYR A 140 8.27 10.06 4.11
N PRO A 141 8.69 9.61 2.92
CA PRO A 141 8.21 8.36 2.34
C PRO A 141 9.04 7.16 2.77
N VAL A 142 8.38 6.01 2.89
CA VAL A 142 9.01 4.70 3.09
C VAL A 142 8.37 3.66 2.17
N PHE A 143 9.03 2.51 1.99
CA PHE A 143 8.40 1.34 1.40
C PHE A 143 8.74 0.06 2.17
N LYS A 144 7.85 -0.93 2.09
CA LYS A 144 8.03 -2.26 2.67
C LYS A 144 7.75 -3.33 1.61
N ASP A 145 8.63 -4.32 1.53
CA ASP A 145 8.52 -5.43 0.59
C ASP A 145 8.09 -6.70 1.30
N TYR A 146 7.09 -7.39 0.74
CA TYR A 146 6.59 -8.68 1.21
C TYR A 146 6.61 -9.68 0.06
N ILE A 147 6.96 -10.93 0.34
CA ILE A 147 6.99 -12.00 -0.65
C ILE A 147 5.95 -13.06 -0.26
N VAL A 148 5.09 -13.43 -1.21
CA VAL A 148 4.08 -14.47 -1.01
C VAL A 148 4.11 -15.46 -2.18
N PHE A 149 3.93 -16.74 -1.89
CA PHE A 149 3.71 -17.75 -2.93
C PHE A 149 2.20 -17.93 -3.15
N VAL A 150 1.76 -17.84 -4.41
CA VAL A 150 0.36 -18.10 -4.78
C VAL A 150 0.25 -19.53 -5.28
N ASN A 151 -0.42 -20.39 -4.49
CA ASN A 151 -0.56 -21.81 -4.80
C ASN A 151 -1.42 -22.06 -6.04
N SER A 152 -1.10 -23.14 -6.77
CA SER A 152 -1.96 -23.69 -7.83
C SER A 152 -2.93 -24.70 -7.22
N ASN A 153 -4.23 -24.44 -7.35
CA ASN A 153 -5.24 -25.42 -7.01
C ASN A 153 -5.31 -26.48 -8.12
N GLY A 154 -4.99 -27.74 -7.79
CA GLY A 154 -5.12 -28.87 -8.73
C GLY A 154 -3.97 -29.06 -9.71
N GLY A 155 -2.79 -28.48 -9.47
CA GLY A 155 -1.57 -28.74 -10.26
C GLY A 155 -1.51 -28.08 -11.64
N HIS A 156 -2.57 -27.37 -12.05
CA HIS A 156 -2.60 -26.56 -13.25
C HIS A 156 -2.52 -25.06 -12.92
N ARG A 157 -1.68 -24.32 -13.64
CA ARG A 157 -1.62 -22.86 -13.53
C ARG A 157 -2.96 -22.26 -13.93
N SER A 158 -3.59 -21.58 -12.98
CA SER A 158 -4.85 -20.84 -13.14
C SER A 158 -4.74 -19.46 -12.53
N LYS A 159 -5.66 -18.56 -12.88
CA LYS A 159 -5.79 -17.27 -12.18
C LYS A 159 -6.33 -17.51 -10.77
N GLN A 160 -5.65 -16.93 -9.78
CA GLN A 160 -6.04 -16.93 -8.37
C GLN A 160 -6.10 -15.49 -7.88
N ASP A 161 -6.99 -15.23 -6.93
CA ASP A 161 -7.07 -13.92 -6.30
C ASP A 161 -6.00 -13.80 -5.22
N LEU A 162 -5.08 -12.85 -5.41
CA LEU A 162 -4.17 -12.38 -4.37
C LEU A 162 -4.86 -11.26 -3.58
N TRP A 163 -5.00 -11.48 -2.28
CA TRP A 163 -5.71 -10.55 -1.39
C TRP A 163 -4.71 -9.74 -0.58
N LEU A 164 -4.88 -8.41 -0.57
CA LEU A 164 -4.23 -7.50 0.38
C LEU A 164 -5.32 -6.91 1.25
N ALA A 165 -5.21 -7.00 2.56
CA ALA A 165 -6.14 -6.38 3.48
C ALA A 165 -5.41 -5.67 4.62
N MET A 166 -6.02 -4.60 5.12
CA MET A 166 -5.54 -3.89 6.29
C MET A 166 -6.68 -3.73 7.30
N HIS A 167 -6.33 -3.83 8.57
CA HIS A 167 -7.27 -3.69 9.67
C HIS A 167 -6.61 -2.94 10.84
N PRO A 168 -7.33 -2.05 11.53
CA PRO A 168 -6.81 -1.41 12.74
C PRO A 168 -6.26 -2.39 13.75
N ASP A 169 -5.18 -2.01 14.41
CA ASP A 169 -4.83 -2.59 15.69
C ASP A 169 -5.70 -1.95 16.78
N PRO A 170 -6.33 -2.75 17.67
CA PRO A 170 -7.11 -2.23 18.79
C PRO A 170 -6.32 -1.32 19.74
N ASN A 171 -4.99 -1.42 19.75
CA ASN A 171 -4.12 -0.58 20.57
C ASN A 171 -3.78 0.77 19.93
N SER A 172 -4.24 1.02 18.70
CA SER A 172 -4.04 2.30 18.02
C SER A 172 -4.72 3.45 18.76
N THR A 173 -4.01 4.57 18.95
CA THR A 173 -4.58 5.75 19.64
C THR A 173 -5.71 6.37 18.84
N TYR A 174 -5.63 6.33 17.51
CA TYR A 174 -6.68 6.78 16.61
C TYR A 174 -7.31 5.60 15.84
N VAL A 175 -8.61 5.72 15.59
CA VAL A 175 -9.38 4.87 14.68
C VAL A 175 -8.81 5.08 13.27
N MET A 176 -8.10 4.07 12.75
CA MET A 176 -7.28 4.09 11.52
C MET A 176 -7.70 5.05 10.41
N MET A 177 -6.75 5.85 9.91
CA MET A 177 -6.93 6.59 8.67
C MET A 177 -5.74 6.53 7.69
N LEU A 178 -5.01 5.43 7.46
CA LEU A 178 -3.89 5.47 6.49
C LEU A 178 -3.77 4.22 5.62
N ILE A 179 -3.36 4.43 4.35
CA ILE A 179 -2.52 3.58 3.46
C ILE A 179 -2.02 4.40 2.28
#